data_AF-A0A3E0PLX7-F1
#
_entry.id   AF-A0A3E0PLX7-F1
#
_cell.length_a   1.000
_cell.length_b   1.000
_cell.length_c   1.000
_cell.angle_alpha   90.00
_cell.angle_beta   90.00
_cell.angle_gamma   90.00
#
_symmetry.space_group_name_H-M   'P 1'
#
loop_
_entity.id
_entity.type
_entity.pdbx_description
1 polymer ?
#
loop_
_entity_poly.entity_id
_entity_poly.type
_entity_poly.pdbx_seq_one_letter_code
_entity_poly.pdbx_strand_id
1 'polypeptide(L)'
;MSNSPEQKPSADETARRVAWFEWYTDKLNAQPPDLPPRCPCCGYRTLVERGDFDICPVCFWEDDGQDDYDADIVRGGPNGSLSLTVARANYCRCGACDDRHINSVRPPTDEELPQQPLG
;
A
#
# COMPACT_ATOMS: atom_id res chain seq x y z
N MET A 1 -37.73 21.24 -5.64
CA MET A 1 -36.61 20.29 -5.49
C MET A 1 -36.67 19.35 -6.68
N SER A 2 -35.99 19.71 -7.78
CA SER A 2 -35.98 18.92 -9.02
C SER A 2 -34.78 17.99 -8.98
N ASN A 3 -35.03 16.70 -8.78
CA ASN A 3 -34.02 15.66 -8.94
C ASN A 3 -33.58 15.63 -10.42
N SER A 4 -32.31 15.92 -10.65
CA SER A 4 -31.67 15.75 -11.96
C SER A 4 -31.64 14.25 -12.29
N PRO A 5 -31.96 13.83 -13.53
CA PRO A 5 -31.89 12.43 -13.90
C PRO A 5 -30.43 11.99 -13.84
N GLU A 6 -30.14 10.89 -13.16
CA GLU A 6 -28.83 10.25 -13.12
C GLU A 6 -28.37 9.98 -14.57
N GLN A 7 -27.44 10.80 -15.04
CA GLN A 7 -26.90 10.67 -16.39
C GLN A 7 -26.04 9.42 -16.44
N LYS A 8 -26.47 8.45 -17.24
CA LYS A 8 -25.67 7.25 -17.50
C LYS A 8 -24.37 7.66 -18.22
N PRO A 9 -23.21 7.08 -17.84
CA PRO A 9 -21.93 7.37 -18.50
C PRO A 9 -22.02 7.13 -20.00
N SER A 10 -21.31 7.94 -20.78
CA SER A 10 -21.20 7.72 -22.21
C SER A 10 -20.46 6.41 -22.51
N ALA A 11 -20.59 5.91 -23.74
CA ALA A 11 -19.83 4.73 -24.19
C ALA A 11 -18.32 4.97 -24.09
N ASP A 12 -17.86 6.18 -24.44
CA ASP A 12 -16.45 6.57 -24.36
C ASP A 12 -15.94 6.61 -22.91
N GLU A 13 -16.75 7.15 -21.99
CA GLU A 13 -16.42 7.17 -20.57
C GLU A 13 -16.35 5.76 -19.99
N THR A 14 -17.30 4.90 -20.40
CA THR A 14 -17.31 3.48 -20.01
C THR A 14 -16.08 2.76 -20.54
N ALA A 15 -15.70 2.98 -21.80
CA ALA A 15 -14.52 2.37 -22.41
C ALA A 15 -13.22 2.81 -21.71
N ARG A 16 -13.12 4.09 -21.31
CA ARG A 16 -11.96 4.59 -20.56
C ARG A 16 -11.85 3.94 -19.17
N ARG A 17 -12.97 3.76 -18.48
CA ARG A 17 -13.00 3.08 -17.17
C ARG A 17 -12.61 1.61 -17.29
N VAL A 18 -13.12 0.92 -18.30
CA VAL A 18 -12.77 -0.49 -18.57
C VAL A 18 -11.30 -0.62 -18.92
N ALA A 19 -10.78 0.20 -19.84
CA ALA A 19 -9.35 0.17 -20.20
C ALA A 19 -8.44 0.47 -19.00
N TRP A 20 -8.84 1.40 -18.13
CA TRP A 20 -8.11 1.65 -16.88
C TRP A 20 -8.15 0.43 -15.95
N PHE A 21 -9.32 -0.19 -15.78
CA PHE A 21 -9.49 -1.36 -14.91
C PHE A 21 -8.69 -2.57 -15.39
N GLU A 22 -8.71 -2.85 -16.71
CA GLU A 22 -7.94 -3.93 -17.32
C GLU A 22 -6.43 -3.68 -17.16
N TRP A 23 -5.96 -2.46 -17.47
CA TRP A 23 -4.55 -2.09 -17.27
C TRP A 23 -4.12 -2.22 -15.80
N TYR A 24 -4.95 -1.76 -14.87
CA TYR A 24 -4.67 -1.83 -13.43
C TYR A 24 -4.59 -3.29 -12.96
N THR A 25 -5.54 -4.12 -13.40
CA THR A 25 -5.57 -5.56 -13.10
C THR A 25 -4.34 -6.28 -13.66
N ASP A 26 -3.94 -5.99 -14.90
CA ASP A 26 -2.72 -6.54 -15.49
C ASP A 26 -1.47 -6.14 -14.72
N LYS A 27 -1.41 -4.89 -14.20
CA LYS A 27 -0.29 -4.43 -13.38
C LYS A 27 -0.23 -5.11 -12.02
N LEU A 28 -1.37 -5.39 -11.40
CA LEU A 28 -1.44 -6.18 -10.18
C LEU A 28 -0.99 -7.63 -10.43
N ASN A 29 -1.50 -8.24 -11.49
CA ASN A 29 -1.20 -9.63 -11.86
C ASN A 29 0.23 -9.84 -12.40
N ALA A 30 0.91 -8.77 -12.82
CA ALA A 30 2.31 -8.81 -13.24
C ALA A 30 3.30 -8.90 -12.08
N GLN A 31 2.85 -8.84 -10.81
CA GLN A 31 3.72 -9.24 -9.70
C GLN A 31 3.90 -10.77 -9.76
N PRO A 32 5.13 -11.29 -9.63
CA PRO A 32 5.35 -12.74 -9.61
C PRO A 32 4.52 -13.34 -8.47
N PRO A 33 3.68 -14.35 -8.76
CA PRO A 33 2.67 -14.86 -7.82
C PRO A 33 3.27 -15.47 -6.55
N ASP A 34 4.57 -15.79 -6.57
CA ASP A 34 5.26 -16.49 -5.49
C ASP A 34 6.06 -15.54 -4.56
N LEU A 35 6.09 -14.23 -4.83
CA LEU A 35 6.80 -13.29 -3.96
C LEU A 35 5.82 -12.59 -3.00
N PRO A 36 6.15 -12.52 -1.70
CA PRO A 36 5.32 -11.79 -0.75
C PRO A 36 5.13 -10.32 -1.18
N PRO A 37 3.93 -9.74 -0.97
CA PRO A 37 3.70 -8.33 -1.21
C PRO A 37 4.61 -7.43 -0.39
N ARG A 38 4.90 -6.25 -0.95
CA ARG A 38 5.71 -5.24 -0.26
C ARG A 38 4.85 -4.45 0.73
N CYS A 39 5.39 -4.21 1.93
CA CYS A 39 4.84 -3.26 2.87
C CYS A 39 4.81 -1.87 2.23
N PRO A 40 3.68 -1.14 2.24
CA PRO A 40 3.58 0.18 1.63
C PRO A 40 4.43 1.24 2.35
N CYS A 41 4.83 0.99 3.62
CA CYS A 41 5.66 1.90 4.40
C CYS A 41 7.16 1.72 4.11
N CYS A 42 7.73 0.53 4.33
CA CYS A 42 9.18 0.31 4.20
C CYS A 42 9.62 -0.31 2.85
N GLY A 43 8.69 -0.86 2.07
CA GLY A 43 8.98 -1.47 0.77
C GLY A 43 9.54 -2.89 0.79
N TYR A 44 9.76 -3.50 1.96
CA TYR A 44 10.19 -4.90 2.07
C TYR A 44 9.05 -5.89 1.94
N ARG A 45 9.36 -7.11 1.49
CA ARG A 45 8.41 -8.19 1.22
C ARG A 45 8.00 -8.95 2.47
N THR A 46 7.30 -8.28 3.37
CA THR A 46 7.00 -8.81 4.71
C THR A 46 5.55 -9.22 4.91
N LEU A 47 4.66 -8.93 3.94
CA LEU A 47 3.23 -9.17 4.08
C LEU A 47 2.87 -10.52 3.48
N VAL A 48 1.84 -11.17 4.02
CA VAL A 48 1.27 -12.38 3.40
C VAL A 48 0.35 -11.97 2.24
N GLU A 49 -0.55 -11.03 2.49
CA GLU A 49 -1.48 -10.45 1.53
C GLU A 49 -1.60 -8.92 1.73
N ARG A 50 -2.06 -8.18 0.71
CA ARG A 50 -2.33 -6.75 0.84
C ARG A 50 -3.70 -6.50 1.45
N GLY A 51 -3.76 -5.62 2.45
CA GLY A 51 -5.01 -5.18 3.09
C GLY A 51 -5.59 -6.18 4.10
N ASP A 52 -4.80 -7.16 4.54
CA ASP A 52 -5.23 -8.19 5.52
C ASP A 52 -4.82 -7.87 6.97
N PHE A 53 -4.51 -6.60 7.27
CA PHE A 53 -4.16 -6.13 8.61
C PHE A 53 -2.87 -6.77 9.20
N ASP A 54 -2.00 -7.29 8.34
CA ASP A 54 -0.68 -7.75 8.74
C ASP A 54 0.17 -6.58 9.26
N ILE A 55 0.83 -6.78 10.42
CA ILE A 55 1.81 -5.84 10.95
C ILE A 55 3.18 -6.16 10.37
N CYS A 56 3.76 -5.21 9.65
CA CYS A 56 5.12 -5.35 9.11
C CYS A 56 6.15 -5.44 10.26
N PRO A 57 6.90 -6.54 10.41
CA PRO A 57 7.90 -6.68 11.48
C PRO A 57 9.13 -5.76 11.29
N VAL A 58 9.31 -5.18 10.09
CA VAL A 58 10.45 -4.30 9.80
C VAL A 58 10.17 -2.85 10.13
N CYS A 59 8.92 -2.38 10.01
CA CYS A 59 8.59 -0.98 10.30
C CYS A 59 7.40 -0.80 11.25
N PHE A 60 6.69 -1.85 11.60
CA PHE A 60 5.50 -1.85 12.47
C PHE A 60 4.25 -1.17 11.88
N TRP A 61 4.21 -0.90 10.58
CA TRP A 61 2.98 -0.47 9.90
C TRP A 61 2.00 -1.62 9.76
N GLU A 62 0.73 -1.42 10.10
CA GLU A 62 -0.35 -2.39 9.89
C GLU A 62 -1.00 -2.14 8.52
N ASP A 63 -1.03 -3.15 7.65
CA ASP A 63 -1.53 -2.99 6.28
C ASP A 63 -3.06 -3.02 6.22
N ASP A 64 -3.67 -1.84 6.45
CA ASP A 64 -5.11 -1.59 6.31
C ASP A 64 -5.55 -1.30 4.86
N GLY A 65 -4.70 -1.59 3.88
CA GLY A 65 -4.92 -1.35 2.45
C GLY A 65 -4.66 0.09 2.01
N GLN A 66 -4.04 0.93 2.84
CA GLN A 66 -3.54 2.25 2.43
C GLN A 66 -2.36 2.12 1.48
N ASP A 67 -2.31 2.96 0.44
CA ASP A 67 -1.23 2.94 -0.56
C ASP A 67 -0.98 4.34 -1.16
N ASP A 68 -0.18 4.42 -2.22
CA ASP A 68 0.28 5.67 -2.83
C ASP A 68 -0.83 6.66 -3.19
N TYR A 69 -1.98 6.17 -3.66
CA TYR A 69 -3.09 7.03 -4.10
C TYR A 69 -3.75 7.80 -2.96
N ASP A 70 -3.55 7.38 -1.71
CA ASP A 70 -4.10 8.02 -0.52
C ASP A 70 -3.09 8.13 0.63
N ALA A 71 -1.80 8.14 0.32
CA ALA A 71 -0.72 8.09 1.31
C ALA A 71 -0.70 9.28 2.28
N ASP A 72 -1.20 10.45 1.86
CA ASP A 72 -1.25 11.66 2.69
C ASP A 72 -2.47 11.70 3.63
N ILE A 73 -3.44 10.80 3.46
CA ILE A 73 -4.66 10.77 4.26
C ILE A 73 -4.39 10.10 5.60
N VAL A 74 -4.86 10.70 6.69
CA VAL A 74 -4.97 10.03 7.99
C VAL A 74 -6.32 9.32 8.01
N ARG A 75 -6.31 7.99 7.81
CA ARG A 75 -7.56 7.20 7.78
C ARG A 75 -8.21 7.08 9.16
N GLY A 76 -7.42 7.17 10.24
CA GLY A 76 -7.84 6.67 11.54
C GLY A 76 -7.92 5.13 11.52
N GLY A 77 -7.84 4.49 12.68
CA GLY A 77 -7.85 3.01 12.77
C GLY A 77 -6.53 2.46 13.33
N PRO A 78 -6.00 1.34 12.80
CA PRO A 78 -4.87 0.65 13.43
C PRO A 78 -3.60 1.50 13.48
N ASN A 79 -3.36 2.31 12.46
CA ASN A 79 -2.22 3.24 12.39
C ASN A 79 -2.49 4.60 13.10
N GLY A 80 -3.64 4.74 13.77
CA GLY A 80 -3.98 5.89 14.61
C GLY A 80 -4.00 7.22 13.84
N SER A 81 -3.17 8.18 14.25
CA SER A 81 -3.10 9.52 13.67
C SER A 81 -2.03 9.66 12.57
N LEU A 82 -1.40 8.57 12.15
CA LEU A 82 -0.37 8.58 11.10
C LEU A 82 -1.02 8.48 9.73
N SER A 83 -0.47 9.24 8.78
CA SER A 83 -0.61 8.93 7.36
C SER A 83 0.56 8.07 6.90
N LEU A 84 0.39 7.35 5.79
CA LEU A 84 1.44 6.54 5.21
C LEU A 84 2.67 7.38 4.81
N THR A 85 2.48 8.62 4.33
CA THR A 85 3.57 9.56 4.04
C THR A 85 4.41 9.86 5.27
N VAL A 86 3.77 10.11 6.42
CA VAL A 86 4.48 10.35 7.69
C VAL A 86 5.18 9.09 8.18
N ALA A 87 4.52 7.94 8.08
CA ALA A 87 5.12 6.65 8.43
C ALA A 87 6.37 6.33 7.61
N ARG A 88 6.35 6.58 6.29
CA ARG A 88 7.53 6.47 5.41
C ARG A 88 8.67 7.38 5.87
N ALA A 89 8.37 8.64 6.18
CA ALA A 89 9.36 9.59 6.67
C ALA A 89 9.95 9.16 8.03
N ASN A 90 9.13 8.65 8.94
CA ASN A 90 9.58 8.09 10.22
C ASN A 90 10.47 6.87 10.00
N TYR A 91 10.09 5.96 9.11
CA TYR A 91 10.90 4.78 8.80
C TYR A 91 12.29 5.18 8.30
N CYS A 92 12.38 6.15 7.38
CA CYS A 92 13.67 6.70 6.94
C CYS A 92 14.49 7.33 8.08
N ARG A 93 13.83 7.91 9.09
CA ARG A 93 14.48 8.60 10.21
C ARG A 93 14.94 7.65 11.32
N CYS A 94 14.12 6.68 11.71
CA CYS A 94 14.34 5.87 12.91
C CYS A 94 14.16 4.36 12.71
N GLY A 95 13.86 3.89 11.51
CA GLY A 95 13.66 2.47 11.21
C GLY A 95 12.30 1.90 11.63
N ALA A 96 11.37 2.75 12.10
CA ALA A 96 10.00 2.38 12.43
C ALA A 96 9.00 3.41 11.88
N CYS A 97 7.75 3.01 11.65
CA CYS A 97 6.67 3.88 11.19
C CYS A 97 6.28 4.94 12.25
N ASP A 98 6.51 4.59 13.52
CA ASP A 98 6.23 5.20 14.82
C ASP A 98 7.50 5.26 15.70
N ASP A 99 7.89 6.40 16.26
CA ASP A 99 8.92 6.44 17.32
C ASP A 99 8.56 5.52 18.51
N ARG A 100 7.27 5.34 18.78
CA ARG A 100 6.76 4.45 19.82
C ARG A 100 7.06 2.97 19.54
N HIS A 101 7.39 2.62 18.30
CA HIS A 101 7.57 1.24 17.84
C HIS A 101 9.03 0.88 17.55
N ILE A 102 9.99 1.75 17.85
CA ILE A 102 11.43 1.48 17.65
C ILE A 102 11.88 0.17 18.32
N ASN A 103 11.29 -0.18 19.47
CA ASN A 103 11.63 -1.42 20.20
C ASN A 103 10.79 -2.64 19.75
N SER A 104 9.97 -2.50 18.73
CA SER A 104 9.06 -3.53 18.22
C SER A 104 9.38 -3.98 16.79
N VAL A 105 10.47 -3.45 16.21
CA VAL A 105 10.92 -3.75 14.84
C VAL A 105 12.18 -4.61 14.83
N ARG A 106 12.44 -5.25 13.69
CA ARG A 106 13.69 -5.96 13.37
C ARG A 106 14.23 -5.53 12.01
N PRO A 107 15.52 -5.74 11.71
CA PRO A 107 16.03 -5.64 10.35
C PRO A 107 15.29 -6.59 9.38
N PRO A 108 15.21 -6.26 8.08
CA PRO A 108 14.72 -7.19 7.07
C PRO A 108 15.64 -8.42 6.95
N THR A 109 15.10 -9.58 6.59
CA THR A 109 15.90 -10.74 6.16
C THR A 109 16.34 -10.59 4.70
N ASP A 110 17.28 -11.42 4.26
CA ASP A 110 17.79 -11.39 2.88
C ASP A 110 16.68 -11.67 1.84
N GLU A 111 15.71 -12.52 2.19
CA GLU A 111 14.55 -12.86 1.35
C GLU A 111 13.54 -11.71 1.25
N GLU A 112 13.48 -10.84 2.27
CA GLU A 112 12.58 -9.69 2.31
C GLU A 112 13.10 -8.48 1.52
N LEU A 113 14.39 -8.50 1.16
CA LEU A 113 15.02 -7.44 0.37
C LEU A 113 14.43 -7.37 -1.05
N PRO A 114 14.36 -6.17 -1.64
CA PRO A 114 14.01 -6.04 -3.05
C PRO A 114 15.03 -6.82 -3.89
N GLN A 115 14.57 -7.83 -4.62
CA GLN A 115 15.43 -8.47 -5.60
C GLN A 115 15.82 -7.44 -6.65
N GLN A 116 17.12 -7.29 -6.89
CA GLN A 116 17.61 -6.47 -7.99
C GLN A 116 16.99 -7.00 -9.29
N PRO A 117 16.68 -6.12 -10.27
CA PRO A 117 16.31 -6.61 -11.59
C PRO A 117 17.43 -7.54 -12.07
N LEU A 118 17.08 -8.76 -12.50
CA LEU A 118 18.00 -9.56 -13.30
C LEU A 118 18.44 -8.68 -14.46
N GLY A 119 19.74 -8.35 -14.49
CA GLY A 119 20.33 -7.41 -15.43
C GLY A 119 20.21 -7.83 -16.88
#